data_AF-A0A933EQC2-F1
#
_entry.id   AF-A0A933EQC2-F1
#
_cell.length_a   1.000
_cell.length_b   1.000
_cell.length_c   1.000
_cell.angle_alpha   90.00
_cell.angle_beta   90.00
_cell.angle_gamma   90.00
#
_symmetry.space_group_name_H-M   'P 1'
#
loop_
_entity.id
_entity.type
_entity.pdbx_description
1 polymer ?
#
loop_
_entity_poly.entity_id
_entity_poly.type
_entity_poly.pdbx_seq_one_letter_code
_entity_poly.pdbx_strand_id
1 'polypeptide(L)' 'MPLRIAVVHNQPDGDRYSAMGEDQAVAAVMEAVEAVHQSLAEMGYSVVRVPLHPPLSA' A
#
# COMPACT_ATOMS: atom_id res chain seq x y z
N MET A 1 3.06 25.78 2.92
CA MET A 1 3.66 24.43 2.84
C MET A 1 2.65 23.53 2.16
N PRO A 2 3.00 22.75 1.12
CA PRO A 2 2.06 21.78 0.56
C PRO A 2 1.70 20.75 1.63
N LEU A 3 0.43 20.36 1.70
CA LEU A 3 -0.04 19.33 2.62
C LEU A 3 0.72 18.03 2.33
N ARG A 4 1.26 17.40 3.37
CA ARG A 4 1.96 16.11 3.27
C ARG A 4 1.00 14.98 3.61
N ILE A 5 0.89 13.99 2.72
CA ILE A 5 -0.04 12.86 2.85
C ILE A 5 0.76 11.56 2.91
N ALA A 6 0.45 10.71 3.88
CA ALA A 6 0.98 9.36 3.96
C ALA A 6 -0.09 8.34 3.56
N VAL A 7 0.18 7.53 2.55
CA VAL A 7 -0.65 6.38 2.18
C VAL A 7 -0.11 5.17 2.92
N VAL A 8 -0.76 4.84 4.03
CA VAL A 8 -0.41 3.69 4.86
C VAL A 8 -1.17 2.46 4.34
N HIS A 9 -0.45 1.39 4.04
CA HIS A 9 -1.06 0.15 3.59
C HIS A 9 -0.40 -1.05 4.25
N ASN A 10 -1.15 -2.13 4.46
CA ASN A 10 -0.56 -3.40 4.83
C ASN A 10 0.30 -3.90 3.66
N GLN A 11 1.56 -4.21 3.94
CA GLN A 11 2.42 -4.86 2.97
C GLN A 11 2.06 -6.34 2.96
N PRO A 12 1.53 -6.87 1.85
CA PRO A 12 1.26 -8.28 1.73
C PRO A 12 2.59 -9.04 1.83
N ASP A 13 2.60 -10.05 2.69
CA ASP A 13 3.69 -11.00 2.83
C ASP A 13 3.45 -12.16 1.85
N GLY A 14 4.41 -12.39 0.95
CA GLY A 14 4.29 -13.38 -0.12
C GLY A 14 3.99 -14.78 0.41
N ASP A 15 4.59 -15.17 1.53
CA ASP A 15 4.38 -16.52 2.08
C ASP A 15 2.99 -16.71 2.69
N ARG A 16 2.39 -15.66 3.28
CA ARG A 16 1.07 -15.77 3.94
C ARG A 16 -0.08 -15.75 2.95
N TYR A 17 -0.06 -14.80 2.03
CA TYR A 17 -1.19 -14.56 1.13
C TYR A 17 -1.16 -15.48 -0.08
N SER A 18 0.02 -15.80 -0.63
CA SER A 18 0.12 -16.75 -1.74
C SER A 18 -0.23 -18.18 -1.31
N ALA A 19 0.08 -18.57 -0.06
CA ALA A 19 -0.34 -19.86 0.49
C ALA A 19 -1.87 -20.01 0.63
N MET A 20 -2.61 -18.89 0.67
CA MET A 20 -4.06 -18.85 0.77
C MET A 20 -4.76 -18.67 -0.59
N GLY A 21 -4.01 -18.59 -1.70
CA GLY A 21 -4.56 -18.33 -3.03
C GLY A 21 -5.09 -16.89 -3.20
N GLU A 22 -4.59 -15.94 -2.39
CA GLU A 22 -5.07 -14.55 -2.35
C GLU A 22 -4.26 -13.61 -3.26
N ASP A 23 -3.50 -14.13 -4.22
CA ASP A 23 -2.62 -13.34 -5.09
C ASP A 23 -3.38 -12.23 -5.85
N GLN A 24 -4.62 -12.52 -6.27
CA GLN A 24 -5.47 -11.53 -6.94
C GLN A 24 -5.92 -10.40 -6.00
N ALA A 25 -6.21 -10.73 -4.74
CA ALA A 25 -6.58 -9.73 -3.74
C ALA A 25 -5.37 -8.85 -3.37
N VAL A 26 -4.19 -9.47 -3.24
CA VAL A 26 -2.91 -8.77 -3.06
C VAL A 26 -2.64 -7.80 -4.21
N ALA A 27 -2.78 -8.25 -5.46
CA ALA A 27 -2.60 -7.40 -6.63
C ALA A 27 -3.56 -6.21 -6.63
N ALA A 28 -4.85 -6.47 -6.38
CA ALA A 28 -5.88 -5.42 -6.32
C ALA A 28 -5.59 -4.35 -5.25
N VAL A 29 -5.09 -4.76 -4.07
CA VAL A 29 -4.69 -3.81 -3.01
C VAL A 29 -3.52 -2.94 -3.48
N MET A 30 -2.49 -3.55 -4.09
CA MET A 30 -1.31 -2.81 -4.54
C MET A 30 -1.64 -1.85 -5.69
N GLU A 31 -2.53 -2.24 -6.60
CA GLU A 31 -3.08 -1.36 -7.65
C GLU A 31 -3.84 -0.17 -7.05
N ALA A 32 -4.70 -0.41 -6.06
CA ALA A 32 -5.45 0.65 -5.39
C ALA A 32 -4.52 1.66 -4.67
N VAL A 33 -3.49 1.17 -3.99
CA VAL A 33 -2.48 2.02 -3.33
C VAL A 33 -1.77 2.91 -4.35
N GLU A 34 -1.38 2.34 -5.50
CA GLU A 34 -0.72 3.10 -6.56
C GLU A 34 -1.66 4.14 -7.19
N ALA A 35 -2.90 3.78 -7.49
CA ALA A 35 -3.89 4.70 -8.04
C ALA A 35 -4.15 5.91 -7.12
N VAL A 36 -4.24 5.68 -5.81
CA VAL A 36 -4.39 6.76 -4.81
C VAL A 36 -3.15 7.63 -4.75
N HIS A 37 -1.96 7.03 -4.71
CA HIS A 37 -0.69 7.77 -4.70
C HIS A 37 -0.59 8.69 -5.92
N GLN A 38 -0.85 8.16 -7.12
CA GLN A 38 -0.78 8.90 -8.36
C GLN A 38 -1.79 10.04 -8.41
N SER A 39 -3.05 9.78 -8.03
CA SER A 39 -4.10 10.81 -7.99
C SER A 39 -3.71 11.98 -7.07
N LEU A 40 -3.16 11.67 -5.90
CA LEU A 40 -2.72 12.69 -4.95
C LEU A 40 -1.49 13.47 -5.46
N ALA A 41 -0.55 12.79 -6.11
CA ALA A 41 0.62 13.43 -6.73
C ALA A 41 0.21 14.38 -7.87
N GLU A 42 -0.73 13.97 -8.72
CA GLU A 42 -1.27 14.79 -9.82
C GLU A 42 -2.01 16.04 -9.33
N MET A 43 -2.62 15.98 -8.14
CA MET A 43 -3.21 17.14 -7.47
C MET A 43 -2.17 18.07 -6.80
N GLY A 44 -0.87 17.75 -6.88
CA GLY A 44 0.22 18.58 -6.35
C GLY A 44 0.51 18.38 -4.87
N TYR A 45 -0.01 17.31 -4.25
CA TYR A 45 0.32 16.98 -2.86
C TYR A 45 1.71 16.34 -2.76
N SER A 46 2.38 16.54 -1.62
CA SER A 46 3.58 15.76 -1.28
C SER A 46 3.13 14.45 -0.64
N VAL A 47 3.27 13.33 -1.36
CA VAL A 47 2.76 12.03 -0.94
C VAL A 47 3.92 11.07 -0.66
N VAL A 48 3.75 10.20 0.34
CA VAL A 48 4.67 9.10 0.64
C VAL A 48 3.87 7.81 0.89
N ARG A 49 4.35 6.69 0.37
CA ARG A 49 3.83 5.36 0.68
C ARG A 49 4.52 4.81 1.92
N VAL A 50 3.75 4.29 2.87
CA VAL A 50 4.26 3.72 4.12
C VAL A 50 3.76 2.29 4.25
N PRO A 51 4.61 1.28 4.00
CA PRO A 51 4.23 -0.12 4.17
C PRO A 51 4.17 -0.48 5.66
N LEU A 52 3.09 -1.14 6.07
CA LEU A 52 2.97 -1.81 7.37
C LEU A 52 3.24 -3.30 7.18
N HIS A 53 4.36 -3.76 7.71
CA HIS A 53 4.65 -5.18 7.78
C HIS A 53 3.85 -5.82 8.93
N PRO A 54 3.48 -7.11 8.82
CA PRO A 54 2.96 -7.86 9.96
C PRO A 54 3.91 -7.69 11.17
N PRO A 55 3.39 -7.62 12.41
CA PRO A 55 4.26 -7.50 13.58
C PRO A 55 5.26 -8.67 13.63
N LEU A 56 6.52 -8.34 13.92
CA LEU A 56 7.59 -9.33 14.11
C LEU A 56 7.24 -10.18 15.34
N SER A 57 6.89 -11.44 15.09
CA SER A 57 6.53 -12.51 16.07
C SER A 57 5.17 -12.36 16.77
N ALA A 58 4.40 -13.44 16.75
CA ALA A 58 3.46 -13.80 17.82
C ALA A 58 4.22 -14.45 18.98
#